data_AF-A0A429YY72-F1
#
_entry.id   AF-A0A429YY72-F1
#
_cell.length_a   1.000
_cell.length_b   1.000
_cell.length_c   1.000
_cell.angle_alpha   90.00
_cell.angle_beta   90.00
_cell.angle_gamma   90.00
#
_symmetry.space_group_name_H-M   'P 1'
#
loop_
_entity.id
_entity.type
_entity.pdbx_description
1 polymer ?
#
loop_
_entity_poly.entity_id
_entity_poly.type
_entity_poly.pdbx_seq_one_letter_code
_entity_poly.pdbx_strand_id
1 'polypeptide(L)' 'MYGTYLRLDVTVWASDRTVIRAARRKLTRTAQRDPAKREARKRFYRAMLEHHANAQRLVAEFRL' A
#
# COMPACT_ATOMS: atom_id res chain seq x y z
N MET A 1 -2.36 -9.50 -4.10
CA MET A 1 -2.44 -8.51 -2.99
C MET A 1 -3.37 -7.32 -3.29
N TYR A 2 -3.93 -7.21 -4.50
CA TYR A 2 -4.75 -6.06 -4.89
C TYR A 2 -5.99 -5.83 -4.01
N GLY A 3 -6.68 -6.89 -3.57
CA GLY A 3 -7.80 -6.76 -2.63
C GLY A 3 -7.41 -6.16 -1.27
N THR A 4 -6.15 -6.27 -0.85
CA THR A 4 -5.67 -5.60 0.37
C THR A 4 -5.44 -4.11 0.13
N TYR A 5 -4.93 -3.76 -1.06
CA TYR A 5 -4.79 -2.37 -1.48
C TYR A 5 -6.13 -1.64 -1.49
N LEU A 6 -7.19 -2.25 -2.06
CA LEU A 6 -8.54 -1.67 -2.06
C LEU A 6 -9.07 -1.40 -0.64
N ARG A 7 -8.67 -2.20 0.35
CA ARG A 7 -9.07 -2.02 1.76
C ARG A 7 -8.23 -1.00 2.51
N LEU A 8 -7.20 -0.41 1.88
CA LEU A 8 -6.43 0.68 2.51
C LEU A 8 -7.25 1.95 2.67
N ASP A 9 -8.33 2.10 1.91
CA ASP A 9 -9.22 3.26 1.95
C ASP A 9 -8.44 4.56 1.74
N VAL A 10 -7.62 4.55 0.69
CA VAL A 10 -6.80 5.69 0.26
C VAL A 10 -7.30 6.18 -1.09
N THR A 11 -7.35 7.49 -1.25
CA THR A 11 -7.71 8.11 -2.54
C THR A 11 -6.57 7.87 -3.54
N VAL A 12 -6.90 7.85 -4.84
CA VAL A 12 -5.90 7.66 -5.91
C VAL A 12 -4.87 8.79 -5.96
N TRP A 13 -5.25 9.99 -5.50
CA TRP A 13 -4.40 11.17 -5.40
C TRP A 13 -3.53 11.20 -4.14
N ALA A 14 -3.61 10.18 -3.29
CA ALA A 14 -2.80 10.10 -2.09
C ALA A 14 -1.31 9.99 -2.44
N SER A 15 -0.46 10.45 -1.52
CA SER A 15 0.99 10.23 -1.64
C SER A 15 1.38 8.82 -1.21
N ASP A 16 2.51 8.31 -1.72
CA ASP A 16 3.12 7.04 -1.31
C ASP A 16 3.26 6.91 0.21
N ARG A 17 3.61 8.01 0.89
CA ARG A 17 3.72 8.04 2.35
C ARG A 17 2.39 7.74 3.04
N THR A 18 1.28 8.22 2.48
CA THR A 18 -0.08 7.97 2.96
C THR A 18 -0.45 6.51 2.76
N VAL A 19 -0.13 5.95 1.58
CA VAL A 19 -0.32 4.52 1.27
C VAL A 19 0.44 3.63 2.26
N ILE A 20 1.72 3.92 2.51
CA ILE A 20 2.53 3.15 3.46
C ILE A 20 1.96 3.24 4.88
N ARG A 21 1.48 4.43 5.31
CA ARG A 21 0.85 4.60 6.62
C ARG A 21 -0.45 3.80 6.74
N ALA A 22 -1.30 3.81 5.73
CA ALA A 22 -2.53 3.02 5.67
C ALA A 22 -2.21 1.51 5.68
N ALA A 23 -1.26 1.07 4.86
CA ALA A 23 -0.80 -0.32 4.81
C ALA A 23 -0.24 -0.78 6.15
N ARG A 24 0.58 0.04 6.81
CA ARG A 24 1.13 -0.26 8.14
C ARG A 24 0.03 -0.46 9.18
N ARG A 25 -1.07 0.29 9.11
CA ARG A 25 -2.21 0.14 10.03
C ARG A 25 -2.94 -1.21 9.87
N LYS A 26 -2.78 -1.90 8.74
CA LYS A 26 -3.33 -3.26 8.53
C LYS A 26 -2.49 -4.37 9.16
N LEU A 27 -1.25 -4.07 9.57
CA LEU A 27 -0.38 -5.05 10.22
C LEU A 27 -0.63 -5.06 11.73
N THR A 28 -0.60 -6.24 12.33
CA THR A 28 -0.62 -6.38 13.80
C THR A 28 0.61 -5.71 14.42
N ARG A 29 0.50 -5.24 15.67
CA ARG A 29 1.61 -4.56 16.37
C ARG A 29 2.88 -5.41 16.40
N THR A 30 2.76 -6.72 16.60
CA THR A 30 3.88 -7.67 16.56
C THR A 30 4.52 -7.71 15.19
N ALA A 31 3.73 -7.85 14.12
CA ALA A 31 4.24 -7.89 12.76
C ALA A 31 4.94 -6.58 12.34
N GLN A 32 4.54 -5.44 12.90
CA GLN A 32 5.19 -4.15 12.66
C GLN A 32 6.60 -4.05 13.25
N ARG A 33 6.83 -4.62 14.44
CA ARG A 33 8.06 -4.45 15.22
C ARG A 33 9.04 -5.62 15.09
N ASP A 34 8.55 -6.79 14.71
CA ASP A 34 9.33 -8.01 14.56
C ASP A 34 10.47 -7.84 13.51
N PRO A 35 11.75 -7.92 13.92
CA PRO A 35 12.88 -7.83 13.01
C PRO A 35 12.91 -8.93 11.94
N ALA A 36 12.48 -10.16 12.27
CA ALA A 36 12.47 -11.28 11.34
C ALA A 36 11.48 -11.05 10.18
N LYS A 37 10.44 -10.23 10.40
CA LYS A 37 9.44 -9.88 9.40
C LYS A 37 9.81 -8.65 8.56
N ARG A 38 11.00 -8.07 8.74
CA ARG A 38 11.41 -6.84 8.03
C ARG A 38 11.29 -6.96 6.52
N GLU A 39 11.82 -8.03 5.92
CA GLU A 39 11.78 -8.20 4.47
C GLU A 39 10.36 -8.51 3.96
N ALA A 40 9.58 -9.28 4.73
CA ALA A 40 8.16 -9.50 4.41
C ALA A 40 7.36 -8.18 4.42
N ARG A 41 7.60 -7.29 5.40
CA ARG A 41 6.99 -5.95 5.44
C ARG A 41 7.39 -5.09 4.24
N LYS A 42 8.66 -5.11 3.84
CA LYS A 42 9.12 -4.36 2.65
C LYS A 42 8.42 -4.85 1.38
N ARG A 43 8.34 -6.18 1.19
CA ARG A 43 7.60 -6.77 0.05
C ARG A 43 6.14 -6.36 0.07
N PHE A 44 5.50 -6.40 1.24
CA PHE A 44 4.13 -5.94 1.41
C PHE A 44 3.96 -4.47 1.02
N TYR A 45 4.81 -3.56 1.52
CA TYR A 45 4.72 -2.14 1.18
C TYR A 45 4.97 -1.88 -0.31
N ARG A 46 5.95 -2.56 -0.92
CA ARG A 46 6.20 -2.45 -2.37
C ARG A 46 4.99 -2.85 -3.20
N ALA A 47 4.33 -3.95 -2.85
CA ALA A 47 3.11 -4.37 -3.54
C ALA A 47 1.97 -3.34 -3.41
N MET A 48 1.85 -2.66 -2.25
CA MET A 48 0.85 -1.60 -2.09
C MET A 48 1.16 -0.37 -2.96
N LEU A 49 2.42 0.02 -3.04
CA LEU A 49 2.86 1.13 -3.90
C LEU A 49 2.68 0.80 -5.39
N GLU A 50 3.00 -0.43 -5.80
CA GLU A 50 2.79 -0.88 -7.17
C GLU A 50 1.31 -0.82 -7.57
N HIS A 51 0.42 -1.33 -6.72
CA HIS A 51 -1.02 -1.21 -6.97
C HIS A 51 -1.51 0.23 -7.00
N HIS A 52 -0.94 1.10 -6.16
CA HIS A 52 -1.28 2.52 -6.15
C HIS A 52 -0.83 3.24 -7.42
N ALA A 53 0.41 3.02 -7.86
CA ALA A 53 0.94 3.55 -9.10
C ALA A 53 0.13 3.05 -10.31
N ASN A 54 -0.31 1.80 -10.31
CA ASN A 54 -1.19 1.26 -11.35
C ASN A 54 -2.55 1.98 -11.36
N ALA A 55 -3.16 2.21 -10.19
CA ALA A 55 -4.41 2.95 -10.09
C ALA A 55 -4.26 4.40 -10.59
N GLN A 56 -3.16 5.07 -10.22
CA GLN A 56 -2.84 6.42 -10.71
C GLN A 56 -2.67 6.45 -12.24
N ARG A 57 -1.96 5.46 -12.81
CA ARG A 57 -1.81 5.33 -14.25
C ARG A 57 -3.15 5.18 -14.96
N LEU A 58 -4.04 4.33 -14.46
CA LEU A 58 -5.37 4.14 -15.04
C LEU A 58 -6.19 5.45 -14.99
N VAL A 59 -6.19 6.15 -13.86
CA VAL A 59 -6.89 7.44 -13.75
C VAL A 59 -6.32 8.49 -14.70
N ALA A 60 -4.99 8.55 -14.86
CA ALA A 60 -4.35 9.45 -15.80
C ALA A 60 -4.65 9.10 -17.26
N GLU A 61 -4.65 7.81 -17.60
CA GLU A 61 -4.92 7.31 -18.97
C GLU A 61 -6.38 7.53 -19.38
N PHE A 62 -7.32 7.27 -18.47
CA PHE A 62 -8.76 7.32 -18.76
C PHE A 62 -9.46 8.61 -18.28
N ARG A 63 -8.74 9.53 -17.62
CA ARG A 63 -9.26 10.80 -17.03
C ARG A 63 -10.48 10.59 -16.11
N LEU A 64 -10.37 9.58 -15.24
CA LEU A 64 -11.40 9.18 -14.27
C LEU A 64 -11.46 10.10 -13.04
#